data_AF-A0A919ZSJ8-F1
#
_entry.id   AF-A0A919ZSJ8-F1
#
_cell.length_a   1.000
_cell.length_b   1.000
_cell.length_c   1.000
_cell.angle_alpha   90.00
_cell.angle_beta   90.00
_cell.angle_gamma   90.00
#
_symmetry.space_group_name_H-M   'P 1'
#
loop_
_entity.id
_entity.type
_entity.pdbx_description
1 polymer ?
#
loop_
_entity_poly.entity_id
_entity_poly.type
_entity_poly.pdbx_seq_one_letter_code
_entity_poly.pdbx_strand_id
1 'polypeptide(L)'
;MINRYIQGKYIPGSIVKMITQISLLKSQHFNKEVKQYCPGFYQYGDRIFGCWYTEGHGELNVTEAMAVSCDVYFYKTVKKLNLKDLNETFNDFGFGQKTKIDIPNESVGLVPDSDYMRKDTVNTVGVRVFY
;
A
#
# COMPACT_ATOMS: atom_id res chain seq x y z
N MET A 1 10.81 -24.18 -16.87
CA MET A 1 10.88 -22.76 -17.31
C MET A 1 9.70 -22.03 -16.68
N ILE A 2 9.86 -20.82 -16.15
CA ILE A 2 8.81 -20.07 -15.42
C ILE A 2 8.29 -18.92 -16.30
N ASN A 3 6.96 -18.77 -16.38
CA ASN A 3 6.36 -17.61 -17.05
C ASN A 3 6.26 -16.43 -16.06
N ARG A 4 7.15 -15.43 -16.21
CA ARG A 4 7.22 -14.29 -15.29
C ARG A 4 5.96 -13.41 -15.25
N TYR A 5 5.11 -13.46 -16.27
CA TYR A 5 3.90 -12.63 -16.35
C TYR A 5 2.74 -13.18 -15.51
N ILE A 6 2.53 -14.50 -15.52
CA ILE A 6 1.40 -15.14 -14.82
C ILE A 6 1.82 -15.98 -13.60
N GLN A 7 3.11 -16.26 -13.43
CA GLN A 7 3.65 -17.03 -12.31
C GLN A 7 4.61 -16.21 -11.44
N GLY A 8 5.01 -15.02 -11.90
CA GLY A 8 5.86 -14.12 -11.13
C GLY A 8 5.10 -13.48 -9.98
N LYS A 9 5.65 -13.57 -8.76
CA LYS A 9 5.14 -12.86 -7.58
C LYS A 9 6.15 -11.79 -7.19
N TYR A 10 5.74 -10.53 -7.29
CA TYR A 10 6.57 -9.38 -6.99
C TYR A 10 5.83 -8.45 -6.05
N ILE A 11 6.57 -7.72 -5.21
CA ILE A 11 6.01 -6.61 -4.45
C ILE A 11 5.67 -5.51 -5.47
N PRO A 12 4.42 -5.06 -5.55
CA PRO A 12 4.00 -4.15 -6.61
C PRO A 12 4.56 -2.73 -6.44
N GLY A 13 5.01 -2.37 -5.23
CA GLY A 13 5.61 -1.07 -4.94
C GLY A 13 4.61 0.08 -5.12
N SER A 14 5.10 1.25 -5.55
CA SER A 14 4.30 2.49 -5.58
C SER A 14 3.07 2.45 -6.49
N ILE A 15 2.94 1.48 -7.40
CA ILE A 15 1.77 1.38 -8.29
C ILE A 15 0.46 1.17 -7.51
N VAL A 16 0.53 0.56 -6.31
CA VAL A 16 -0.66 0.33 -5.48
C VAL A 16 -1.08 1.54 -4.64
N LYS A 17 -0.30 2.64 -4.69
CA LYS A 17 -0.71 3.91 -4.07
C LYS A 17 -2.04 4.39 -4.61
N MET A 18 -2.33 4.15 -5.89
CA MET A 18 -3.60 4.53 -6.50
C MET A 18 -4.78 3.81 -5.83
N ILE A 19 -4.67 2.49 -5.62
CA ILE A 19 -5.71 1.69 -4.95
C ILE A 19 -5.86 2.14 -3.49
N THR A 20 -4.74 2.38 -2.82
CA THR A 20 -4.73 2.91 -1.44
C THR A 20 -5.40 4.29 -1.37
N GLN A 21 -5.12 5.18 -2.32
CA GLN A 21 -5.75 6.50 -2.42
C GLN A 21 -7.26 6.38 -2.66
N ILE A 22 -7.71 5.45 -3.50
CA ILE A 22 -9.13 5.20 -3.71
C ILE A 22 -9.80 4.75 -2.40
N SER A 23 -9.16 3.85 -1.65
CA SER A 23 -9.65 3.43 -0.33
C SER A 23 -9.73 4.60 0.66
N LEU A 24 -8.72 5.49 0.67
CA LEU A 24 -8.74 6.74 1.45
C LEU A 24 -9.93 7.63 1.05
N LEU A 25 -10.15 7.86 -0.24
CA LEU A 25 -11.23 8.71 -0.73
C LEU A 25 -12.63 8.13 -0.47
N LYS A 26 -12.77 6.81 -0.33
CA LYS A 26 -14.03 6.16 0.11
C LYS A 26 -14.30 6.39 1.61
N SER A 27 -13.29 6.71 2.41
CA SER A 27 -13.44 6.92 3.86
C SER A 27 -14.07 8.27 4.18
N GLN A 28 -15.14 8.27 4.98
CA GLN A 28 -15.84 9.49 5.40
C GLN A 28 -14.97 10.46 6.23
N HIS A 29 -13.91 9.96 6.86
CA HIS A 29 -13.02 10.74 7.72
C HIS A 29 -11.79 11.28 6.98
N PHE A 30 -11.69 11.05 5.66
CA PHE A 30 -10.57 11.51 4.87
C PHE A 30 -10.90 12.84 4.18
N ASN A 31 -10.06 13.85 4.43
CA ASN A 31 -10.11 15.12 3.71
C ASN A 31 -8.90 15.22 2.78
N LYS A 32 -9.16 15.23 1.47
CA LYS A 32 -8.14 15.31 0.41
C LYS A 32 -7.29 16.59 0.44
N GLU A 33 -7.81 17.68 1.02
CA GLU A 33 -7.12 18.98 1.09
C GLU A 33 -6.17 19.05 2.29
N VAL A 34 -6.28 18.13 3.26
CA VAL A 34 -5.41 18.09 4.42
C VAL A 34 -4.00 17.71 4.00
N LYS A 35 -3.06 18.63 4.26
CA LYS A 35 -1.64 18.40 4.02
C LYS A 35 -1.01 17.55 5.12
N GLN A 36 0.02 16.81 4.76
CA GLN A 36 0.89 16.07 5.68
C GLN A 36 2.34 16.44 5.39
N TYR A 37 3.09 16.77 6.44
CA TYR A 37 4.51 17.08 6.33
C TYR A 37 5.36 15.81 6.16
N CYS A 38 6.26 15.78 5.18
CA CYS A 38 7.21 14.72 4.92
C CYS A 38 8.65 15.21 5.16
N PRO A 39 9.31 14.81 6.27
CA PRO A 39 10.72 15.12 6.54
C PRO A 39 11.70 14.11 5.93
N GLY A 40 11.24 13.28 4.98
CA GLY A 40 12.06 12.22 4.38
C GLY A 40 12.04 10.88 5.13
N PHE A 41 11.40 10.82 6.29
CA PHE A 41 11.21 9.59 7.05
C PHE A 41 9.92 9.61 7.89
N TYR A 42 9.54 8.45 8.39
CA TYR A 42 8.42 8.24 9.29
C TYR A 42 8.81 7.26 10.41
N GLN A 43 8.77 7.72 11.66
CA GLN A 43 9.02 6.87 12.82
C GLN A 43 7.72 6.24 13.31
N TYR A 44 7.75 4.93 13.55
CA TYR A 44 6.67 4.19 14.20
C TYR A 44 7.22 3.21 15.23
N GLY A 45 6.97 3.50 16.51
CA GLY A 45 7.62 2.81 17.61
C GLY A 45 9.14 2.94 17.48
N ASP A 46 9.82 1.80 17.55
CA ASP A 46 11.28 1.70 17.47
C ASP A 46 11.81 1.57 16.03
N ARG A 47 10.94 1.70 15.02
CA ARG A 47 11.32 1.55 13.61
C ARG A 47 11.18 2.86 12.85
N ILE A 48 12.13 3.10 11.95
CA ILE A 48 12.13 4.23 11.02
C ILE A 48 11.87 3.70 9.61
N PHE A 49 10.88 4.28 8.92
CA PHE A 49 10.54 4.02 7.54
C PHE A 49 10.98 5.22 6.70
N GLY A 50 11.92 5.02 5.77
CA GLY A 50 12.42 6.09 4.91
C GLY A 50 11.45 6.41 3.76
N CYS A 51 11.40 7.67 3.35
CA CYS A 51 10.90 8.03 2.04
C CYS A 51 11.99 7.80 0.99
N TRP A 52 11.62 7.57 -0.26
CA TRP A 52 12.59 7.52 -1.36
C TRP A 52 13.38 8.83 -1.50
N TYR A 53 12.79 9.97 -1.13
CA TYR A 53 13.47 11.26 -1.08
C TYR A 53 13.84 11.64 0.35
N THR A 54 15.14 11.54 0.65
CA THR A 54 15.68 11.67 2.02
C THR A 54 15.65 13.09 2.56
N GLU A 55 15.66 14.11 1.69
CA GLU A 55 15.52 15.51 2.09
C GLU A 55 14.07 15.86 2.50
N GLY A 56 13.12 14.99 2.13
CA GLY A 56 11.70 15.15 2.42
C GLY A 56 10.98 16.01 1.40
N HIS A 57 9.68 15.74 1.25
CA HIS A 57 8.84 16.44 0.27
C HIS A 57 8.12 17.67 0.86
N GLY A 58 8.36 18.02 2.12
CA GLY A 58 7.65 19.12 2.76
C GLY A 58 6.16 18.81 2.96
N GLU A 59 5.31 19.84 2.92
CA GLU A 59 3.86 19.69 3.10
C GLU A 59 3.16 19.36 1.78
N LEU A 60 2.52 18.19 1.73
CA LEU A 60 1.79 17.73 0.56
C LEU A 60 0.37 17.30 0.92
N ASN A 61 -0.61 17.59 0.07
CA ASN A 61 -1.92 16.94 0.05
C ASN A 61 -1.87 15.60 -0.70
N VAL A 62 -3.01 14.91 -0.81
CA VAL A 62 -3.04 13.56 -1.42
C VAL A 62 -2.68 13.57 -2.92
N THR A 63 -3.09 14.62 -3.63
CA THR A 63 -2.82 14.76 -5.07
C THR A 63 -1.34 15.03 -5.31
N GLU A 64 -0.75 15.95 -4.54
CA GLU A 64 0.68 16.27 -4.56
C GLU A 64 1.51 15.04 -4.16
N ALA A 65 1.09 14.32 -3.11
CA ALA A 65 1.75 13.09 -2.66
C ALA A 65 1.71 11.96 -3.69
N MET A 66 0.62 11.83 -4.45
CA MET A 66 0.56 10.89 -5.57
C MET A 66 1.52 11.29 -6.69
N ALA A 67 1.56 12.58 -7.04
CA ALA A 67 2.40 13.09 -8.13
C ALA A 67 3.90 12.86 -7.88
N VAL A 68 4.35 12.97 -6.64
CA VAL A 68 5.77 12.74 -6.26
C VAL A 68 5.99 11.38 -5.58
N SER A 69 4.98 10.51 -5.57
CA SER A 69 5.05 9.18 -4.94
C SER A 69 5.57 9.22 -3.49
N CYS A 70 5.11 10.16 -2.67
CA CYS A 70 5.63 10.36 -1.31
C CYS A 70 5.24 9.21 -0.35
N ASP A 71 6.20 8.37 0.07
CA ASP A 71 5.94 7.23 0.96
C ASP A 71 5.42 7.66 2.33
N VAL A 72 6.01 8.70 2.92
CA VAL A 72 5.62 9.21 4.25
C VAL A 72 4.16 9.66 4.30
N TYR A 73 3.65 10.25 3.22
CA TYR A 73 2.22 10.60 3.13
C TYR A 73 1.35 9.35 3.27
N PHE A 74 1.67 8.28 2.54
CA PHE A 74 0.91 7.03 2.59
C PHE A 74 1.11 6.28 3.92
N TYR A 75 2.31 6.29 4.51
CA TYR A 75 2.54 5.75 5.86
C TYR A 75 1.67 6.42 6.94
N LYS A 76 1.50 7.75 6.85
CA LYS A 76 0.69 8.52 7.80
C LYS A 76 -0.81 8.32 7.58
N THR A 77 -1.25 8.25 6.33
CA THR A 77 -2.67 8.19 5.98
C THR A 77 -3.25 6.79 6.05
N VAL A 78 -2.48 5.74 5.72
CA VAL A 78 -2.95 4.35 5.79
C VAL A 78 -3.35 3.93 7.21
N LYS A 79 -2.76 4.53 8.25
CA LYS A 79 -3.15 4.30 9.65
C LYS A 79 -4.57 4.75 9.99
N LYS A 80 -5.14 5.62 9.18
CA LYS A 80 -6.52 6.10 9.32
C LYS A 80 -7.52 5.19 8.62
N LEU A 81 -7.05 4.19 7.86
CA LEU A 81 -7.90 3.21 7.20
C LEU A 81 -8.10 1.98 8.07
N ASN A 82 -9.30 1.42 7.98
CA ASN A 82 -9.53 0.05 8.39
C ASN A 82 -8.86 -0.89 7.37
N LEU A 83 -8.06 -1.85 7.84
CA LEU A 83 -7.41 -2.84 6.99
C LEU A 83 -8.42 -3.65 6.18
N LYS A 84 -9.63 -3.87 6.71
CA LYS A 84 -10.71 -4.54 6.00
C LYS A 84 -11.13 -3.76 4.74
N ASP A 85 -11.38 -2.45 4.88
CA ASP A 85 -11.81 -1.60 3.76
C ASP A 85 -10.71 -1.48 2.70
N LEU A 86 -9.44 -1.48 3.12
CA LEU A 86 -8.30 -1.52 2.21
C LEU A 86 -8.27 -2.85 1.46
N ASN A 87 -8.35 -3.98 2.17
CA ASN A 87 -8.35 -5.33 1.58
C ASN A 87 -9.50 -5.50 0.58
N GLU A 88 -10.72 -5.07 0.93
CA GLU A 88 -11.88 -5.06 0.03
C GLU A 88 -11.59 -4.24 -1.23
N THR A 89 -11.02 -3.04 -1.09
CA THR A 89 -10.65 -2.22 -2.26
C THR A 89 -9.62 -2.93 -3.14
N PHE A 90 -8.61 -3.62 -2.57
CA PHE A 90 -7.68 -4.40 -3.38
C PHE A 90 -8.35 -5.57 -4.11
N ASN A 91 -9.30 -6.25 -3.47
CA ASN A 91 -10.08 -7.33 -4.09
C ASN A 91 -10.97 -6.81 -5.22
N ASP A 92 -11.58 -5.62 -5.08
CA ASP A 92 -12.36 -4.96 -6.14
C ASP A 92 -11.52 -4.73 -7.40
N PHE A 93 -10.23 -4.43 -7.23
CA PHE A 93 -9.26 -4.26 -8.31
C PHE A 93 -8.62 -5.58 -8.79
N GLY A 94 -9.10 -6.73 -8.31
CA GLY A 94 -8.67 -8.05 -8.76
C GLY A 94 -7.38 -8.58 -8.13
N PHE A 95 -6.80 -7.87 -7.15
CA PHE A 95 -5.65 -8.40 -6.42
C PHE A 95 -6.07 -9.60 -5.55
N GLY A 96 -5.15 -10.55 -5.36
CA GLY A 96 -5.44 -11.77 -4.59
C GLY A 96 -6.36 -12.75 -5.32
N GLN A 97 -6.66 -12.52 -6.60
CA GLN A 97 -7.53 -13.35 -7.42
C GLN A 97 -6.82 -13.72 -8.73
N LYS A 98 -7.33 -14.75 -9.41
CA LYS A 98 -6.92 -15.09 -10.78
C LYS A 98 -7.55 -14.10 -11.75
N THR A 99 -6.77 -13.63 -12.72
CA THR A 99 -7.25 -12.83 -13.85
C THR A 99 -8.10 -13.65 -14.81
N LYS A 100 -8.00 -14.98 -14.77
CA LYS A 100 -8.71 -15.93 -15.66
C LYS A 100 -8.30 -15.79 -17.13
N ILE A 101 -7.05 -15.37 -17.37
CA ILE A 101 -6.44 -15.42 -18.69
C ILE A 101 -6.41 -16.88 -19.21
N ASP A 102 -6.48 -17.07 -20.52
CA ASP A 102 -6.50 -18.35 -21.22
C ASP A 102 -5.12 -19.04 -21.28
N ILE A 103 -4.35 -18.94 -20.19
CA ILE A 103 -3.02 -19.54 -20.04
C ILE A 103 -3.01 -20.38 -18.75
N PRO A 104 -2.58 -21.65 -18.81
CA PRO A 104 -2.59 -22.52 -17.64
C PRO A 104 -1.57 -22.08 -16.58
N ASN A 105 -1.78 -22.55 -15.34
CA ASN A 105 -0.88 -22.38 -14.21
C ASN A 105 -0.66 -20.92 -13.76
N GLU A 106 -1.71 -20.10 -13.80
CA GLU A 106 -1.72 -18.76 -13.19
C GLU A 106 -1.54 -18.84 -11.66
N SER A 107 -0.60 -18.05 -11.15
CA SER A 107 -0.34 -17.89 -9.72
C SER A 107 -1.15 -16.74 -9.14
N VAL A 108 -1.58 -16.92 -7.89
CA VAL A 108 -2.32 -15.89 -7.14
C VAL A 108 -1.38 -15.18 -6.17
N GLY A 109 -1.48 -13.84 -6.16
CA GLY A 109 -0.80 -12.97 -5.20
C GLY A 109 -1.44 -13.02 -3.81
N LEU A 110 -0.85 -12.31 -2.85
CA LEU A 110 -1.39 -12.18 -1.50
C LEU A 110 -1.84 -10.73 -1.26
N VAL A 111 -3.07 -10.57 -0.79
CA VAL A 111 -3.55 -9.32 -0.19
C VAL A 111 -3.72 -9.58 1.31
N PRO A 112 -2.88 -9.01 2.17
CA PRO A 112 -2.98 -9.24 3.60
C PRO A 112 -4.28 -8.75 4.20
N ASP A 113 -4.80 -9.54 5.14
CA ASP A 113 -5.89 -9.19 6.02
C ASP A 113 -5.41 -9.20 7.49
N SER A 114 -6.33 -8.92 8.41
CA SER A 114 -6.03 -8.91 9.84
C SER A 114 -5.57 -10.28 10.37
N ASP A 115 -6.01 -11.38 9.76
CA ASP A 115 -5.63 -12.73 10.18
C ASP A 115 -4.20 -13.07 9.75
N TYR A 116 -3.83 -12.68 8.53
CA TYR A 116 -2.47 -12.76 8.02
C TYR A 116 -1.52 -11.93 8.89
N MET A 117 -1.87 -10.66 9.15
CA MET A 117 -1.03 -9.77 9.97
C MET A 117 -0.86 -10.26 11.41
N ARG A 118 -1.89 -10.88 12.02
CA ARG A 118 -1.82 -11.47 13.36
C ARG A 118 -0.98 -12.75 13.46
N LYS A 119 -0.81 -13.47 12.35
CA LYS A 119 0.04 -14.67 12.29
C LYS A 119 1.49 -14.30 11.99
N ASP A 120 1.72 -13.24 11.21
CA ASP A 120 3.04 -12.77 10.80
C ASP A 120 3.69 -11.76 11.76
N THR A 121 3.03 -11.45 12.89
CA THR A 121 3.52 -10.54 13.95
C THR A 121 4.84 -10.95 14.60
N VAL A 122 5.41 -12.11 14.25
CA VAL A 122 6.74 -12.51 14.71
C VAL A 122 7.86 -11.90 13.83
N ASN A 123 7.61 -11.48 12.58
CA ASN A 123 8.71 -10.95 11.73
C ASN A 123 8.38 -9.77 10.80
N THR A 124 7.12 -9.44 10.54
CA THR A 124 6.82 -8.34 9.60
C THR A 124 5.65 -7.51 10.12
N VAL A 125 5.97 -6.46 10.88
CA VAL A 125 5.02 -5.37 11.16
C VAL A 125 4.39 -4.96 9.82
N GLY A 126 3.07 -5.14 9.73
CA GLY A 126 2.20 -5.15 8.56
C GLY A 126 2.15 -3.88 7.70
N VAL A 127 3.31 -3.33 7.39
CA VAL A 127 3.49 -2.16 6.54
C VAL A 127 4.07 -2.62 5.21
N ARG A 128 5.04 -3.55 5.17
CA ARG A 128 5.78 -3.96 3.96
C ARG A 128 4.99 -4.52 2.78
N VAL A 129 3.78 -5.04 3.01
CA VAL A 129 2.96 -5.55 1.90
C VAL A 129 2.21 -4.43 1.18
N PHE A 130 2.07 -3.28 1.85
CA PHE A 130 1.49 -2.10 1.24
C PHE A 130 2.53 -0.99 1.03
N TYR A 131 3.59 -0.92 1.87
CA TYR A 131 4.76 0.00 1.81
C TYR A 131 5.98 -0.47 2.63
#